data_AF-Q9F6L0-F1
#
_entry.id   AF-Q9F6L0-F1
#
_cell.length_a   1.000
_cell.length_b   1.000
_cell.length_c   1.000
_cell.angle_alpha   90.00
_cell.angle_beta   90.00
_cell.angle_gamma   90.00
#
_symmetry.space_group_name_H-M   'P 1'
#
loop_
_entity.id
_entity.type
_entity.pdbx_description
1 polymer ?
#
loop_
_entity_poly.entity_id
_entity_poly.type
_entity_poly.pdbx_seq_one_letter_code
_entity_poly.pdbx_strand_id
1 'polypeptide(L)'
;MPFTYSIEATRNLATTERCIQDIRNAPVRNRSTQFQLAQQNMLAYTFGEVIPGFASAGINGMNYRDVIGRPVENAVTEGTHFFRDDFRVDSNAKAKVAGDIFEIVSSAVMWNCAARWNSLMVGEGWRSQPRYSRPTLSPSPRRQVAVLNLPRSFDWVSLLVPESQEVIEEFRAGLRKDGLGLPTSTPDLAVVVLPEEFQNDEMWREEIAGLTRPNQILLSGAYQRLQGRVQPGEISLAVAFKRSLRSDRLYQPLYEANVMQLLLEGKLGAPKVEFEVHTLAPEGTNAFVTYEAASLYGLAEGRSAVHRAIRELYVPPTAADLARRFFAFLNERMELVNG
;
A
#
# COMPACT_ATOMS: atom_id res chain seq x y z
N MET A 1 -21.04 8.89 -3.99
CA MET A 1 -20.58 10.06 -3.19
C MET A 1 -19.40 10.71 -3.89
N PRO A 2 -19.34 12.05 -3.94
CA PRO A 2 -18.51 12.75 -4.92
C PRO A 2 -17.08 13.06 -4.44
N PHE A 3 -16.14 13.03 -5.38
CA PHE A 3 -14.77 13.51 -5.19
C PHE A 3 -14.69 15.02 -4.93
N THR A 4 -15.54 15.81 -5.61
CA THR A 4 -15.70 17.23 -5.36
C THR A 4 -16.72 17.43 -4.25
N TYR A 5 -16.40 18.28 -3.27
CA TYR A 5 -17.30 18.60 -2.17
C TYR A 5 -18.70 19.03 -2.66
N SER A 6 -19.75 18.51 -2.01
CA SER A 6 -21.14 18.85 -2.29
C SER A 6 -21.91 19.03 -0.98
N ILE A 7 -22.49 20.23 -0.79
CA ILE A 7 -23.33 20.56 0.36
C ILE A 7 -24.54 19.63 0.42
N GLU A 8 -25.14 19.32 -0.73
CA GLU A 8 -26.29 18.40 -0.81
C GLU A 8 -25.91 17.00 -0.36
N ALA A 9 -24.82 16.43 -0.91
CA ALA A 9 -24.33 15.12 -0.50
C ALA A 9 -24.00 15.08 1.01
N THR A 10 -23.38 16.14 1.53
CA THR A 10 -23.05 16.28 2.96
C THR A 10 -24.29 16.38 3.85
N ARG A 11 -25.36 17.06 3.40
CA ARG A 11 -26.63 17.13 4.16
C ARG A 11 -27.34 15.78 4.22
N ASN A 12 -27.16 14.95 3.20
CA ASN A 12 -27.77 13.62 3.11
C ASN A 12 -27.03 12.55 3.94
N LEU A 13 -25.84 12.85 4.47
CA LEU A 13 -25.12 11.95 5.36
C LEU A 13 -25.84 11.81 6.71
N ALA A 14 -26.00 10.58 7.19
CA ALA A 14 -26.32 10.37 8.59
C ALA A 14 -25.20 10.94 9.47
N THR A 15 -25.52 11.36 10.70
CA THR A 15 -24.54 11.98 11.62
C THR A 15 -23.28 11.13 11.80
N THR A 16 -23.43 9.81 11.87
CA THR A 16 -22.32 8.85 12.02
C THR A 16 -21.50 8.64 10.75
N GLU A 17 -21.98 9.09 9.59
CA GLU A 17 -21.32 8.99 8.28
C GLU A 17 -20.60 10.27 7.89
N ARG A 18 -20.74 11.34 8.70
CA ARG A 18 -20.04 12.61 8.49
C ARG A 18 -18.53 12.47 8.60
N CYS A 19 -17.80 13.28 7.83
CA CYS A 19 -16.34 13.30 7.84
C CYS A 19 -15.79 13.87 9.15
N ILE A 20 -16.54 14.76 9.81
CA ILE A 20 -16.21 15.37 11.09
C ILE A 20 -17.15 14.84 12.17
N GLN A 21 -16.55 14.33 13.24
CA GLN A 21 -17.29 13.88 14.44
C GLN A 21 -17.01 14.85 15.59
N ASP A 22 -18.06 15.46 16.12
CA ASP A 22 -17.99 16.33 17.31
C ASP A 22 -17.96 15.46 18.56
N ILE A 23 -16.85 15.51 19.29
CA ILE A 23 -16.63 14.74 20.52
C ILE A 23 -16.46 15.66 21.75
N ARG A 24 -16.86 16.94 21.66
CA ARG A 24 -16.78 17.87 22.80
C ARG A 24 -17.53 17.36 24.04
N ASN A 25 -18.65 16.66 23.82
CA ASN A 25 -19.46 16.04 24.88
C ASN A 25 -19.14 14.55 25.11
N ALA A 26 -18.17 13.99 24.38
CA ALA A 26 -17.72 12.60 24.49
C ALA A 26 -16.19 12.53 24.42
N PRO A 27 -15.47 13.18 25.36
CA PRO A 27 -14.03 13.35 25.27
C PRO A 27 -13.28 12.02 25.38
N VAL A 28 -12.16 11.92 24.68
CA VAL A 28 -11.25 10.78 24.80
C VAL A 28 -10.34 11.00 26.00
N ARG A 29 -10.27 10.01 26.91
CA ARG A 29 -9.41 10.04 28.09
C ARG A 29 -7.98 10.45 27.71
N ASN A 30 -7.41 11.40 28.46
CA ASN A 30 -6.06 11.96 28.27
C ASN A 30 -5.84 12.67 26.92
N ARG A 31 -6.89 13.17 26.27
CA ARG A 31 -6.79 13.98 25.04
C ARG A 31 -7.69 15.20 25.11
N SER A 32 -7.26 16.30 24.49
CA SER A 32 -8.03 17.54 24.33
C SER A 32 -8.72 17.65 22.97
N THR A 33 -8.89 16.53 22.27
CA THR A 33 -9.49 16.51 20.93
C THR A 33 -10.97 16.91 21.01
N GLN A 34 -11.37 17.94 20.28
CA GLN A 34 -12.76 18.42 20.19
C GLN A 34 -13.50 17.82 18.98
N PHE A 35 -12.81 17.74 17.84
CA PHE A 35 -13.34 17.19 16.61
C PHE A 35 -12.41 16.09 16.10
N GLN A 36 -12.99 14.97 15.68
CA GLN A 36 -12.25 13.88 15.05
C GLN A 36 -12.43 13.91 13.53
N LEU A 37 -11.34 13.63 12.83
CA LEU A 37 -11.35 13.31 11.39
C LEU A 37 -11.74 11.84 11.23
N ALA A 38 -12.97 11.57 10.80
CA ALA A 38 -13.47 10.21 10.57
C ALA A 38 -12.94 9.68 9.24
N GLN A 39 -11.67 9.26 9.22
CA GLN A 39 -10.93 8.85 8.02
C GLN A 39 -11.71 7.88 7.11
N GLN A 40 -12.36 6.87 7.67
CA GLN A 40 -13.09 5.87 6.89
C GLN A 40 -14.31 6.47 6.18
N ASN A 41 -14.98 7.42 6.83
CA ASN A 41 -16.07 8.20 6.24
C ASN A 41 -15.53 9.17 5.19
N MET A 42 -14.38 9.81 5.43
CA MET A 42 -13.73 10.70 4.47
C MET A 42 -13.38 9.97 3.16
N LEU A 43 -12.87 8.73 3.27
CA LEU A 43 -12.61 7.85 2.12
C LEU A 43 -13.91 7.48 1.40
N ALA A 44 -14.95 7.07 2.12
CA ALA A 44 -16.23 6.72 1.50
C ALA A 44 -16.92 7.93 0.85
N TYR A 45 -16.80 9.12 1.43
CA TYR A 45 -17.33 10.36 0.87
C TYR A 45 -16.58 10.75 -0.42
N THR A 46 -15.25 10.82 -0.33
CA THR A 46 -14.42 11.40 -1.41
C THR A 46 -14.14 10.39 -2.53
N PHE A 47 -14.03 9.11 -2.19
CA PHE A 47 -13.63 8.05 -3.11
C PHE A 47 -14.66 6.93 -3.21
N GLY A 48 -15.88 7.09 -2.69
CA GLY A 48 -16.91 6.05 -2.69
C GLY A 48 -17.27 5.51 -4.09
N GLU A 49 -17.07 6.31 -5.13
CA GLU A 49 -17.32 5.96 -6.55
C GLU A 49 -16.10 6.27 -7.43
N VAL A 50 -14.92 6.44 -6.84
CA VAL A 50 -13.72 6.88 -7.55
C VAL A 50 -12.52 6.11 -7.04
N ILE A 51 -11.87 5.37 -7.94
CA ILE A 51 -10.48 4.93 -7.78
C ILE A 51 -9.60 5.74 -8.74
N PRO A 52 -8.71 6.63 -8.25
CA PRO A 52 -7.83 7.41 -9.11
C PRO A 52 -6.99 6.50 -10.03
N GLY A 53 -6.85 6.89 -11.30
CA GLY A 53 -6.22 6.04 -12.32
C GLY A 53 -7.21 5.05 -12.97
N PHE A 54 -8.39 4.85 -12.40
CA PHE A 54 -9.45 4.00 -12.95
C PHE A 54 -10.80 4.75 -13.03
N ALA A 55 -10.78 6.06 -12.87
CA ALA A 55 -11.95 6.93 -12.90
C ALA A 55 -11.96 7.80 -14.17
N SER A 56 -12.56 9.00 -14.11
CA SER A 56 -12.55 9.95 -15.22
C SER A 56 -11.13 10.42 -15.56
N ALA A 57 -10.87 10.74 -16.84
CA ALA A 57 -9.56 11.19 -17.31
C ALA A 57 -9.04 12.41 -16.52
N GLY A 58 -9.94 13.30 -16.10
CA GLY A 58 -9.61 14.47 -15.28
C GLY A 58 -9.02 14.09 -13.91
N ILE A 59 -9.57 13.08 -13.23
CA ILE A 59 -9.02 12.60 -11.94
C ILE A 59 -7.75 11.77 -12.18
N ASN A 60 -7.73 10.95 -13.23
CA ASN A 60 -6.59 10.07 -13.51
C ASN A 60 -5.30 10.86 -13.82
N GLY A 61 -5.43 12.01 -14.50
CA GLY A 61 -4.32 12.91 -14.82
C GLY A 61 -4.11 14.07 -13.84
N MET A 62 -4.91 14.16 -12.77
CA MET A 62 -4.76 15.19 -11.73
C MET A 62 -3.45 14.98 -10.96
N ASN A 63 -2.83 16.08 -10.52
CA ASN A 63 -1.67 16.02 -9.64
C ASN A 63 -2.01 15.17 -8.41
N TYR A 64 -1.18 14.16 -8.14
CA TYR A 64 -1.50 13.19 -7.11
C TYR A 64 -1.50 13.79 -5.71
N ARG A 65 -0.76 14.88 -5.46
CA ARG A 65 -0.84 15.65 -4.21
C ARG A 65 -2.25 16.20 -3.96
N ASP A 66 -2.91 16.70 -5.00
CA ASP A 66 -4.26 17.27 -4.90
C ASP A 66 -5.29 16.15 -4.68
N VAL A 67 -5.14 15.03 -5.38
CA VAL A 67 -6.00 13.84 -5.21
C VAL A 67 -5.93 13.34 -3.77
N ILE A 68 -4.73 13.14 -3.23
CA ILE A 68 -4.53 12.62 -1.88
C ILE A 68 -4.89 13.65 -0.79
N GLY A 69 -4.76 14.95 -1.07
CA GLY A 69 -5.18 16.02 -0.16
C GLY A 69 -6.71 16.18 -0.06
N ARG A 70 -7.45 15.76 -1.09
CA ARG A 70 -8.89 16.03 -1.23
C ARG A 70 -9.75 15.58 -0.05
N PRO A 71 -9.58 14.40 0.57
CA PRO A 71 -10.47 14.01 1.68
C PRO A 71 -10.32 14.91 2.91
N VAL A 72 -9.10 15.36 3.22
CA VAL A 72 -8.86 16.30 4.33
C VAL A 72 -9.44 17.68 3.99
N GLU A 73 -9.29 18.14 2.75
CA GLU A 73 -9.91 19.38 2.25
C GLU A 73 -11.45 19.34 2.38
N ASN A 74 -12.07 18.26 1.90
CA ASN A 74 -13.52 18.04 1.99
C ASN A 74 -13.99 18.02 3.45
N ALA A 75 -13.27 17.33 4.34
CA ALA A 75 -13.60 17.25 5.77
C ALA A 75 -13.47 18.62 6.47
N VAL A 76 -12.43 19.41 6.15
CA VAL A 76 -12.27 20.76 6.70
C VAL A 76 -13.40 21.69 6.23
N THR A 77 -13.82 21.55 4.97
CA THR A 77 -14.95 22.29 4.40
C THR A 77 -16.25 21.93 5.13
N GLU A 78 -16.51 20.63 5.35
CA GLU A 78 -17.64 20.14 6.15
C GLU A 78 -17.63 20.71 7.58
N GLY A 79 -16.49 20.62 8.28
CA GLY A 79 -16.35 21.12 9.65
C GLY A 79 -16.60 22.61 9.76
N THR A 80 -16.05 23.39 8.83
CA THR A 80 -16.25 24.84 8.77
C THR A 80 -17.72 25.20 8.51
N HIS A 81 -18.41 24.44 7.65
CA HIS A 81 -19.83 24.65 7.36
C HIS A 81 -20.71 24.45 8.60
N PHE A 82 -20.51 23.36 9.35
CA PHE A 82 -21.37 23.02 10.49
C PHE A 82 -21.00 23.74 11.79
N PHE A 83 -19.71 24.02 12.03
CA PHE A 83 -19.23 24.52 13.33
C PHE A 83 -18.56 25.90 13.25
N ARG A 84 -18.37 26.47 12.05
CA ARG A 84 -17.79 27.82 11.85
C ARG A 84 -16.47 27.98 12.62
N ASP A 85 -16.35 29.04 13.42
CA ASP A 85 -15.15 29.39 14.20
C ASP A 85 -14.84 28.41 15.34
N ASP A 86 -15.81 27.57 15.74
CA ASP A 86 -15.58 26.51 16.73
C ASP A 86 -14.79 25.35 16.13
N PHE A 87 -14.78 25.18 14.81
CA PHE A 87 -14.12 24.04 14.17
C PHE A 87 -12.60 24.10 14.31
N ARG A 88 -12.05 23.20 15.12
CA ARG A 88 -10.59 23.10 15.33
C ARG A 88 -10.12 21.66 15.32
N VAL A 89 -9.15 21.36 14.45
CA VAL A 89 -8.45 20.07 14.38
C VAL A 89 -6.95 20.30 14.39
N ASP A 90 -6.25 19.52 15.21
CA ASP A 90 -4.80 19.63 15.34
C ASP A 90 -4.07 19.24 14.05
N SER A 91 -2.92 19.87 13.81
CA SER A 91 -2.09 19.57 12.63
C SER A 91 -1.61 18.12 12.60
N ASN A 92 -1.37 17.48 13.75
CA ASN A 92 -0.98 16.07 13.81
C ASN A 92 -2.13 15.14 13.41
N ALA A 93 -3.38 15.53 13.69
CA ALA A 93 -4.54 14.76 13.22
C ALA A 93 -4.61 14.75 11.69
N LYS A 94 -4.41 15.91 11.04
CA LYS A 94 -4.31 16.02 9.59
C LYS A 94 -3.14 15.21 9.04
N ALA A 95 -1.97 15.29 9.66
CA ALA A 95 -0.77 14.58 9.22
C ALA A 95 -0.95 13.05 9.27
N LYS A 96 -1.53 12.54 10.37
CA LYS A 96 -1.84 11.11 10.52
C LYS A 96 -2.81 10.65 9.42
N VAL A 97 -3.97 11.31 9.31
CA VAL A 97 -5.02 10.91 8.38
C VAL A 97 -4.57 11.02 6.92
N ALA A 98 -3.82 12.07 6.57
CA ALA A 98 -3.26 12.22 5.23
C ALA A 98 -2.21 11.15 4.88
N GLY A 99 -1.46 10.65 5.88
CA GLY A 99 -0.57 9.51 5.73
C GLY A 99 -1.34 8.24 5.35
N ASP A 100 -2.35 7.89 6.16
CA ASP A 100 -3.17 6.69 5.90
C ASP A 100 -3.98 6.81 4.59
N ILE A 101 -4.46 8.00 4.22
CA ILE A 101 -5.13 8.21 2.91
C ILE A 101 -4.17 7.89 1.77
N PHE A 102 -2.92 8.38 1.83
CA PHE A 102 -1.95 8.13 0.78
C PHE A 102 -1.71 6.64 0.58
N GLU A 103 -1.52 5.91 1.67
CA GLU A 103 -1.34 4.46 1.69
C GLU A 103 -2.56 3.71 1.12
N ILE A 104 -3.76 3.94 1.68
CA ILE A 104 -4.98 3.21 1.31
C ILE A 104 -5.36 3.49 -0.14
N VAL A 105 -5.32 4.76 -0.58
CA VAL A 105 -5.69 5.12 -1.95
C VAL A 105 -4.69 4.55 -2.96
N SER A 106 -3.38 4.65 -2.69
CA SER A 106 -2.36 4.06 -3.58
C SER A 106 -2.49 2.54 -3.66
N SER A 107 -2.77 1.89 -2.52
CA SER A 107 -3.04 0.45 -2.47
C SER A 107 -4.25 0.06 -3.31
N ALA A 108 -5.31 0.88 -3.32
CA ALA A 108 -6.49 0.64 -4.15
C ALA A 108 -6.24 0.83 -5.64
N VAL A 109 -5.37 1.76 -6.03
CA VAL A 109 -4.88 1.87 -7.42
C VAL A 109 -4.17 0.58 -7.81
N MET A 110 -3.27 0.08 -6.97
CA MET A 110 -2.54 -1.17 -7.21
C MET A 110 -3.47 -2.39 -7.24
N TRP A 111 -4.50 -2.44 -6.40
CA TRP A 111 -5.53 -3.48 -6.43
C TRP A 111 -6.22 -3.55 -7.79
N ASN A 112 -6.72 -2.42 -8.32
CA ASN A 112 -7.37 -2.41 -9.63
C ASN A 112 -6.40 -2.74 -10.78
N CYS A 113 -5.11 -2.40 -10.63
CA CYS A 113 -4.08 -2.88 -11.56
C CYS A 113 -3.94 -4.40 -11.51
N ALA A 114 -3.83 -4.99 -10.32
CA ALA A 114 -3.73 -6.43 -10.15
C ALA A 114 -4.98 -7.15 -10.69
N ALA A 115 -6.19 -6.64 -10.42
CA ALA A 115 -7.42 -7.19 -10.97
C ALA A 115 -7.41 -7.24 -12.51
N ARG A 116 -7.03 -6.14 -13.15
CA ARG A 116 -6.92 -6.07 -14.61
C ARG A 116 -5.82 -6.97 -15.18
N TRP A 117 -4.68 -7.03 -14.49
CA TRP A 117 -3.58 -7.93 -14.82
C TRP A 117 -4.03 -9.39 -14.75
N ASN A 118 -4.70 -9.77 -13.66
CA ASN A 118 -5.15 -11.12 -13.42
C ASN A 118 -6.19 -11.58 -14.46
N SER A 119 -7.15 -10.72 -14.83
CA SER A 119 -8.06 -10.98 -15.97
C SER A 119 -7.30 -11.28 -17.27
N LEU A 120 -6.25 -10.52 -17.60
CA LEU A 120 -5.42 -10.82 -18.77
C LEU A 120 -4.72 -12.17 -18.62
N MET A 121 -4.16 -12.45 -17.45
CA MET A 121 -3.41 -13.68 -17.16
C MET A 121 -4.27 -14.95 -17.29
N VAL A 122 -5.58 -14.88 -17.01
CA VAL A 122 -6.52 -15.99 -17.21
C VAL A 122 -7.17 -16.01 -18.60
N GLY A 123 -6.78 -15.10 -19.51
CA GLY A 123 -7.21 -15.11 -20.90
C GLY A 123 -8.45 -14.28 -21.24
N GLU A 124 -8.97 -13.44 -20.32
CA GLU A 124 -10.16 -12.58 -20.54
C GLU A 124 -9.86 -11.34 -21.42
N GLY A 125 -8.62 -11.14 -21.83
CA GLY A 125 -8.18 -10.00 -22.63
C GLY A 125 -7.82 -8.77 -21.78
N TRP A 126 -7.51 -7.65 -22.45
CA TRP A 126 -7.06 -6.41 -21.79
C TRP A 126 -8.16 -5.35 -21.79
N ARG A 127 -8.69 -5.06 -20.60
CA ARG A 127 -9.70 -4.00 -20.41
C ARG A 127 -9.14 -2.64 -20.85
N SER A 128 -9.90 -1.94 -21.69
CA SER A 128 -9.41 -0.78 -22.44
C SER A 128 -9.73 0.58 -21.81
N GLN A 129 -10.48 0.62 -20.71
CA GLN A 129 -10.88 1.87 -20.05
C GLN A 129 -10.49 1.89 -18.57
N PRO A 130 -9.74 2.90 -18.11
CA PRO A 130 -8.96 3.84 -18.92
C PRO A 130 -7.86 3.10 -19.71
N ARG A 131 -7.32 3.75 -20.75
CA ARG A 131 -6.34 3.13 -21.64
C ARG A 131 -4.95 3.07 -20.98
N TYR A 132 -4.48 1.86 -20.77
CA TYR A 132 -3.09 1.55 -20.43
C TYR A 132 -2.48 0.65 -21.51
N SER A 133 -1.17 0.71 -21.69
CA SER A 133 -0.46 -0.20 -22.60
C SER A 133 -0.71 -1.64 -22.19
N ARG A 134 -1.09 -2.48 -23.16
CA ARG A 134 -1.26 -3.91 -22.93
C ARG A 134 0.11 -4.54 -22.60
N PRO A 135 0.22 -5.37 -21.55
CA PRO A 135 1.41 -6.16 -21.28
C PRO A 135 1.85 -7.02 -22.48
N THR A 136 3.15 -7.17 -22.65
CA THR A 136 3.77 -8.02 -23.68
C THR A 136 4.07 -9.43 -23.17
N LEU A 137 4.10 -9.62 -21.85
CA LEU A 137 4.33 -10.91 -21.21
C LEU A 137 3.25 -11.93 -21.62
N SER A 138 3.69 -13.16 -21.89
CA SER A 138 2.77 -14.25 -22.22
C SER A 138 1.81 -14.53 -21.05
N PRO A 139 0.49 -14.49 -21.27
CA PRO A 139 -0.50 -14.73 -20.21
C PRO A 139 -0.40 -16.14 -19.62
N SER A 140 -0.55 -16.27 -18.31
CA SER A 140 -0.71 -17.54 -17.60
C SER A 140 -1.40 -17.34 -16.25
N PRO A 141 -2.33 -18.22 -15.83
CA PRO A 141 -2.94 -18.16 -14.50
C PRO A 141 -1.93 -18.15 -13.34
N ARG A 142 -0.75 -18.77 -13.53
CA ARG A 142 0.34 -18.81 -12.54
C ARG A 142 1.04 -17.47 -12.34
N ARG A 143 0.83 -16.53 -13.25
CA ARG A 143 1.38 -15.17 -13.19
C ARG A 143 0.42 -14.16 -12.59
N GLN A 144 -0.67 -14.63 -11.98
CA GLN A 144 -1.57 -13.76 -11.21
C GLN A 144 -0.89 -13.29 -9.92
N VAL A 145 -1.33 -12.14 -9.41
CA VAL A 145 -0.79 -11.53 -8.19
C VAL A 145 -1.91 -11.07 -7.25
N ALA A 146 -1.61 -11.05 -5.96
CA ALA A 146 -2.43 -10.44 -4.93
C ALA A 146 -1.75 -9.18 -4.38
N VAL A 147 -2.53 -8.11 -4.16
CA VAL A 147 -2.07 -6.86 -3.55
C VAL A 147 -2.62 -6.79 -2.13
N LEU A 148 -1.72 -6.80 -1.14
CA LEU A 148 -2.03 -6.95 0.27
C LEU A 148 -1.67 -5.66 1.02
N ASN A 149 -2.65 -4.83 1.35
CA ASN A 149 -2.45 -3.75 2.34
C ASN A 149 -2.31 -4.41 3.72
N LEU A 150 -1.15 -4.25 4.36
CA LEU A 150 -0.81 -4.95 5.59
C LEU A 150 -1.19 -4.10 6.80
N PRO A 151 -1.83 -4.68 7.83
CA PRO A 151 -2.31 -3.90 8.95
C PRO A 151 -1.15 -3.45 9.85
N ARG A 152 -1.43 -2.45 10.68
CA ARG A 152 -0.50 -2.07 11.76
C ARG A 152 -0.18 -3.26 12.66
N SER A 153 1.07 -3.34 13.10
CA SER A 153 1.59 -4.42 13.95
C SER A 153 1.62 -5.80 13.29
N PHE A 154 1.55 -5.87 11.96
CA PHE A 154 1.74 -7.12 11.23
C PHE A 154 3.20 -7.57 11.23
N ASP A 155 3.41 -8.88 11.13
CA ASP A 155 4.70 -9.51 10.84
C ASP A 155 4.61 -10.19 9.47
N TRP A 156 5.40 -9.72 8.50
CA TRP A 156 5.35 -10.24 7.14
C TRP A 156 5.75 -11.72 7.05
N VAL A 157 6.48 -12.26 8.05
CA VAL A 157 6.82 -13.69 8.12
C VAL A 157 5.55 -14.56 8.16
N SER A 158 4.45 -14.04 8.73
CA SER A 158 3.17 -14.77 8.80
C SER A 158 2.51 -15.02 7.43
N LEU A 159 2.98 -14.37 6.36
CA LEU A 159 2.55 -14.68 4.99
C LEU A 159 3.17 -15.97 4.47
N LEU A 160 4.36 -16.32 4.95
CA LEU A 160 5.15 -17.42 4.41
C LEU A 160 4.53 -18.79 4.70
N VAL A 161 4.79 -19.78 3.86
CA VAL A 161 4.44 -21.18 4.16
C VAL A 161 5.11 -21.68 5.45
N PRO A 162 4.48 -22.61 6.20
CA PRO A 162 4.96 -23.03 7.52
C PRO A 162 6.42 -23.46 7.56
N GLU A 163 6.89 -24.19 6.56
CA GLU A 163 8.26 -24.70 6.49
C GLU A 163 9.28 -23.56 6.43
N SER A 164 8.94 -22.45 5.76
CA SER A 164 9.79 -21.25 5.71
C SER A 164 9.76 -20.46 7.02
N GLN A 165 8.61 -20.45 7.71
CA GLN A 165 8.51 -19.84 9.04
C GLN A 165 9.36 -20.60 10.06
N GLU A 166 9.37 -21.92 10.00
CA GLU A 166 10.17 -22.78 10.88
C GLU A 166 11.67 -22.52 10.72
N VAL A 167 12.17 -22.37 9.49
CA VAL A 167 13.59 -22.00 9.24
C VAL A 167 13.95 -20.66 9.89
N ILE A 168 13.06 -19.66 9.78
CA ILE A 168 13.29 -18.34 10.40
C ILE A 168 13.22 -18.44 11.93
N GLU A 169 12.28 -19.21 12.48
CA GLU A 169 12.14 -19.36 13.93
C GLU A 169 13.32 -20.13 14.53
N GLU A 170 13.81 -21.18 13.87
CA GLU A 170 15.03 -21.89 14.30
C GLU A 170 16.23 -20.95 14.30
N PHE A 171 16.40 -20.16 13.24
CA PHE A 171 17.46 -19.16 13.16
C PHE A 171 17.37 -18.12 14.29
N ARG A 172 16.16 -17.60 14.57
CA ARG A 172 15.91 -16.68 15.68
C ARG A 172 16.14 -17.33 17.04
N ALA A 173 15.76 -18.59 17.22
CA ALA A 173 15.99 -19.34 18.45
C ALA A 173 17.49 -19.52 18.71
N GLY A 174 18.30 -19.72 17.66
CA GLY A 174 19.77 -19.67 17.73
C GLY A 174 20.27 -18.34 18.28
N LEU A 175 19.86 -17.22 17.66
CA LEU A 175 20.24 -15.86 18.12
C LEU A 175 19.86 -15.60 19.59
N ARG A 176 18.68 -16.06 20.02
CA ARG A 176 18.21 -15.89 21.40
C ARG A 176 19.09 -16.57 22.44
N LYS A 177 19.76 -17.69 22.10
CA LYS A 177 20.71 -18.37 23.00
C LYS A 177 21.93 -17.51 23.31
N ASP A 178 22.29 -16.60 22.41
CA ASP A 178 23.41 -15.67 22.54
C ASP A 178 22.97 -14.26 22.99
N GLY A 179 21.72 -14.11 23.45
CA GLY A 179 21.17 -12.83 23.89
C GLY A 179 20.85 -11.85 22.75
N LEU A 180 20.75 -12.35 21.52
CA LEU A 180 20.45 -11.56 20.31
C LEU A 180 19.01 -11.80 19.82
N GLY A 181 18.55 -10.97 18.89
CA GLY A 181 17.26 -11.12 18.23
C GLY A 181 17.24 -10.47 16.86
N LEU A 182 16.32 -10.92 16.01
CA LEU A 182 16.08 -10.35 14.69
C LEU A 182 14.57 -10.18 14.46
N PRO A 183 13.94 -9.19 15.12
CA PRO A 183 12.53 -8.92 14.93
C PRO A 183 12.27 -8.43 13.51
N THR A 184 11.12 -8.80 12.95
CA THR A 184 10.59 -8.27 11.70
C THR A 184 9.45 -7.31 12.00
N SER A 185 9.36 -6.25 11.21
CA SER A 185 8.18 -5.40 11.17
C SER A 185 7.39 -5.71 9.90
N THR A 186 6.89 -4.70 9.20
CA THR A 186 6.13 -4.91 7.98
C THR A 186 6.30 -3.72 7.02
N PRO A 187 6.40 -3.96 5.69
CA PRO A 187 6.08 -2.92 4.72
C PRO A 187 4.58 -2.56 4.83
N ASP A 188 4.20 -1.38 4.35
CA ASP A 188 2.79 -0.99 4.36
C ASP A 188 1.96 -1.86 3.39
N LEU A 189 2.60 -2.38 2.34
CA LEU A 189 1.98 -3.24 1.34
C LEU A 189 2.95 -4.30 0.80
N ALA A 190 2.42 -5.48 0.52
CA ALA A 190 3.11 -6.54 -0.23
C ALA A 190 2.32 -6.94 -1.48
N VAL A 191 3.02 -7.19 -2.58
CA VAL A 191 2.50 -7.86 -3.77
C VAL A 191 3.09 -9.26 -3.80
N VAL A 192 2.24 -10.27 -3.90
CA VAL A 192 2.65 -11.67 -3.90
C VAL A 192 2.10 -12.40 -5.12
N VAL A 193 2.79 -13.43 -5.59
CA VAL A 193 2.20 -14.36 -6.57
C VAL A 193 0.96 -15.00 -5.93
N LEU A 194 -0.12 -15.11 -6.70
CA LEU A 194 -1.36 -15.68 -6.20
C LEU A 194 -1.20 -17.20 -6.03
N PRO A 195 -1.39 -17.76 -4.83
CA PRO A 195 -1.25 -19.20 -4.59
C PRO A 195 -2.16 -20.02 -5.50
N GLU A 196 -1.71 -21.22 -5.85
CA GLU A 196 -2.39 -22.10 -6.83
C GLU A 196 -3.87 -22.31 -6.49
N GLU A 197 -4.22 -22.42 -5.21
CA GLU A 197 -5.60 -22.66 -4.77
C GLU A 197 -6.55 -21.50 -5.07
N PHE A 198 -6.02 -20.29 -5.31
CA PHE A 198 -6.81 -19.09 -5.55
C PHE A 198 -6.77 -18.62 -7.01
N GLN A 199 -6.02 -19.27 -7.90
CA GLN A 199 -5.84 -18.80 -9.28
C GLN A 199 -7.14 -18.74 -10.11
N ASN A 200 -8.20 -19.43 -9.68
CA ASN A 200 -9.51 -19.35 -10.33
C ASN A 200 -10.54 -18.51 -9.54
N ASP A 201 -10.20 -18.00 -8.36
CA ASP A 201 -11.10 -17.17 -7.55
C ASP A 201 -11.29 -15.79 -8.20
N GLU A 202 -12.54 -15.44 -8.53
CA GLU A 202 -12.91 -14.19 -9.21
C GLU A 202 -12.59 -12.95 -8.38
N MET A 203 -12.51 -13.08 -7.04
CA MET A 203 -12.17 -11.98 -6.13
C MET A 203 -10.92 -11.20 -6.57
N TRP A 204 -9.92 -11.89 -7.13
CA TRP A 204 -8.65 -11.29 -7.53
C TRP A 204 -8.68 -10.68 -8.94
N ARG A 205 -9.80 -10.75 -9.66
CA ARG A 205 -9.99 -10.23 -11.03
C ARG A 205 -10.99 -9.07 -11.10
N GLU A 206 -11.67 -8.78 -10.00
CA GLU A 206 -12.66 -7.71 -9.90
C GLU A 206 -12.03 -6.37 -9.53
N GLU A 207 -12.13 -5.41 -10.44
CA GLU A 207 -11.80 -4.01 -10.14
C GLU A 207 -12.89 -3.42 -9.23
N ILE A 208 -12.50 -2.74 -8.16
CA ILE A 208 -13.45 -2.03 -7.31
C ILE A 208 -13.81 -0.67 -7.91
N ALA A 209 -15.08 -0.29 -7.78
CA ALA A 209 -15.57 1.00 -8.30
C ALA A 209 -15.20 2.21 -7.43
N GLY A 210 -14.84 1.99 -6.16
CA GLY A 210 -14.56 3.05 -5.20
C GLY A 210 -14.26 2.51 -3.80
N LEU A 211 -13.82 3.38 -2.89
CA LEU A 211 -13.50 3.07 -1.48
C LEU A 211 -14.73 3.19 -0.58
N THR A 212 -15.82 2.51 -0.95
CA THR A 212 -16.95 2.27 -0.05
C THR A 212 -16.50 1.49 1.19
N ARG A 213 -17.30 1.50 2.26
CA ARG A 213 -16.96 0.75 3.47
C ARG A 213 -16.72 -0.75 3.22
N PRO A 214 -17.56 -1.46 2.43
CA PRO A 214 -17.29 -2.85 2.04
C PRO A 214 -15.95 -3.03 1.33
N ASN A 215 -15.61 -2.16 0.37
CA ASN A 215 -14.37 -2.27 -0.39
C ASN A 215 -13.14 -1.96 0.47
N GLN A 216 -13.23 -1.00 1.41
CA GLN A 216 -12.15 -0.77 2.38
C GLN A 216 -11.87 -2.04 3.22
N ILE A 217 -12.92 -2.74 3.66
CA ILE A 217 -12.78 -4.00 4.42
C ILE A 217 -12.20 -5.11 3.54
N LEU A 218 -12.68 -5.24 2.29
CA LEU A 218 -12.16 -6.20 1.31
C LEU A 218 -10.64 -6.06 1.14
N LEU A 219 -10.16 -4.84 0.86
CA LEU A 219 -8.75 -4.57 0.61
C LEU A 219 -7.89 -4.77 1.86
N SER A 220 -8.33 -4.23 2.99
CA SER A 220 -7.57 -4.32 4.26
C SER A 220 -7.61 -5.70 4.91
N GLY A 221 -8.57 -6.56 4.54
CA GLY A 221 -8.66 -7.95 5.01
C GLY A 221 -8.04 -8.98 4.06
N ALA A 222 -7.61 -8.57 2.86
CA ALA A 222 -7.13 -9.49 1.82
C ALA A 222 -5.92 -10.32 2.29
N TYR A 223 -5.04 -9.75 3.11
CA TYR A 223 -3.85 -10.44 3.64
C TYR A 223 -4.21 -11.71 4.44
N GLN A 224 -5.35 -11.73 5.13
CA GLN A 224 -5.77 -12.86 5.98
C GLN A 224 -5.98 -14.14 5.16
N ARG A 225 -6.35 -14.00 3.88
CA ARG A 225 -6.57 -15.14 2.98
C ARG A 225 -5.27 -15.81 2.55
N LEU A 226 -4.15 -15.09 2.59
CA LEU A 226 -2.84 -15.54 2.12
C LEU A 226 -1.83 -15.81 3.23
N GLN A 227 -2.19 -15.62 4.50
CA GLN A 227 -1.31 -16.00 5.62
C GLN A 227 -1.02 -17.51 5.60
N GLY A 228 0.25 -17.87 5.74
CA GLY A 228 0.69 -19.27 5.72
C GLY A 228 0.80 -19.90 4.33
N ARG A 229 0.76 -19.13 3.23
CA ARG A 229 0.57 -19.68 1.86
C ARG A 229 1.56 -19.19 0.81
N VAL A 230 2.41 -18.20 1.14
CA VAL A 230 3.29 -17.56 0.17
C VAL A 230 4.67 -18.20 0.25
N GLN A 231 5.23 -18.66 -0.88
CA GLN A 231 6.62 -19.11 -0.91
C GLN A 231 7.58 -17.91 -0.77
N PRO A 232 8.81 -18.09 -0.25
CA PRO A 232 9.75 -16.99 -0.06
C PRO A 232 10.03 -16.18 -1.33
N GLY A 233 10.17 -16.86 -2.47
CA GLY A 233 10.39 -16.22 -3.78
C GLY A 233 9.14 -15.60 -4.41
N GLU A 234 7.96 -15.80 -3.83
CA GLU A 234 6.69 -15.30 -4.34
C GLU A 234 6.31 -13.93 -3.80
N ILE A 235 7.03 -13.42 -2.78
CA ILE A 235 6.95 -12.00 -2.39
C ILE A 235 7.62 -11.17 -3.51
N SER A 236 6.78 -10.61 -4.37
CA SER A 236 7.20 -9.99 -5.63
C SER A 236 7.62 -8.54 -5.46
N LEU A 237 6.91 -7.79 -4.60
CA LEU A 237 7.20 -6.38 -4.31
C LEU A 237 6.79 -6.03 -2.87
N ALA A 238 7.63 -5.30 -2.16
CA ALA A 238 7.28 -4.62 -0.92
C ALA A 238 7.28 -3.10 -1.14
N VAL A 239 6.27 -2.41 -0.59
CA VAL A 239 6.13 -0.96 -0.73
C VAL A 239 5.95 -0.31 0.65
N ALA A 240 6.70 0.76 0.90
CA ALA A 240 6.44 1.67 2.01
C ALA A 240 5.95 3.03 1.51
N PHE A 241 4.82 3.49 2.02
CA PHE A 241 4.22 4.77 1.68
C PHE A 241 4.57 5.82 2.74
N LYS A 242 5.23 6.90 2.31
CA LYS A 242 5.47 8.06 3.17
C LYS A 242 5.07 9.33 2.43
N ARG A 243 3.89 9.88 2.75
CA ARG A 243 3.36 11.08 2.06
C ARG A 243 4.39 12.21 1.95
N SER A 244 5.17 12.45 3.02
CA SER A 244 6.29 13.39 3.05
C SER A 244 7.46 12.79 3.81
N LEU A 245 8.68 13.10 3.40
CA LEU A 245 9.90 12.62 4.03
C LEU A 245 10.49 13.60 5.04
N ARG A 246 11.23 13.03 5.99
CA ARG A 246 12.19 13.72 6.89
C ARG A 246 13.38 12.78 7.07
N SER A 247 14.58 13.32 7.27
CA SER A 247 15.81 12.52 7.34
C SER A 247 15.74 11.42 8.40
N ASP A 248 15.13 11.70 9.55
CA ASP A 248 14.90 10.75 10.66
C ASP A 248 13.90 9.64 10.33
N ARG A 249 13.08 9.79 9.29
CA ARG A 249 11.98 8.88 8.94
C ARG A 249 12.28 7.95 7.76
N LEU A 250 13.51 7.98 7.24
CA LEU A 250 13.92 7.20 6.07
C LEU A 250 14.31 5.75 6.39
N TYR A 251 14.74 5.52 7.63
CA TYR A 251 15.50 4.31 7.98
C TYR A 251 14.64 3.09 8.26
N GLN A 252 13.37 3.24 8.64
CA GLN A 252 12.51 2.07 8.90
C GLN A 252 12.32 1.20 7.64
N PRO A 253 11.96 1.74 6.45
CA PRO A 253 11.91 0.93 5.23
C PRO A 253 13.28 0.37 4.84
N LEU A 254 14.35 1.16 4.99
CA LEU A 254 15.70 0.72 4.62
C LEU A 254 16.16 -0.47 5.48
N TYR A 255 15.92 -0.40 6.79
CA TYR A 255 16.24 -1.48 7.72
C TYR A 255 15.38 -2.71 7.45
N GLU A 256 14.06 -2.55 7.29
CA GLU A 256 13.16 -3.68 7.02
C GLU A 256 13.51 -4.38 5.70
N ALA A 257 13.84 -3.63 4.65
CA ALA A 257 14.29 -4.20 3.38
C ALA A 257 15.56 -5.05 3.56
N ASN A 258 16.52 -4.60 4.37
CA ASN A 258 17.72 -5.38 4.69
C ASN A 258 17.38 -6.67 5.46
N VAL A 259 16.45 -6.61 6.41
CA VAL A 259 15.99 -7.80 7.17
C VAL A 259 15.27 -8.79 6.25
N MET A 260 14.38 -8.29 5.38
CA MET A 260 13.69 -9.11 4.38
C MET A 260 14.69 -9.80 3.44
N GLN A 261 15.68 -9.08 2.93
CA GLN A 261 16.71 -9.62 2.05
C GLN A 261 17.59 -10.66 2.76
N LEU A 262 18.01 -10.39 3.99
CA LEU A 262 18.77 -11.34 4.79
C LEU A 262 18.01 -12.66 4.99
N LEU A 263 16.73 -12.58 5.36
CA LEU A 263 15.93 -13.77 5.65
C LEU A 263 15.47 -14.49 4.37
N LEU A 264 14.88 -13.77 3.43
CA LEU A 264 14.33 -14.37 2.21
C LEU A 264 15.44 -14.85 1.27
N GLU A 265 16.44 -14.02 0.98
CA GLU A 265 17.51 -14.39 0.03
C GLU A 265 18.56 -15.25 0.74
N GLY A 266 19.01 -14.81 1.91
CA GLY A 266 20.12 -15.46 2.63
C GLY A 266 19.77 -16.75 3.33
N LYS A 267 18.56 -16.85 3.91
CA LYS A 267 18.13 -18.07 4.65
C LYS A 267 17.19 -18.96 3.84
N LEU A 268 16.43 -18.40 2.91
CA LEU A 268 15.39 -19.12 2.17
C LEU A 268 15.65 -19.22 0.67
N GLY A 269 16.78 -18.70 0.16
CA GLY A 269 17.19 -18.85 -1.24
C GLY A 269 16.28 -18.14 -2.25
N ALA A 270 15.50 -17.16 -1.81
CA ALA A 270 14.68 -16.35 -2.71
C ALA A 270 15.57 -15.53 -3.68
N PRO A 271 15.06 -15.19 -4.87
CA PRO A 271 15.70 -14.19 -5.73
C PRO A 271 15.68 -12.81 -5.05
N LYS A 272 16.34 -11.83 -5.68
CA LYS A 272 16.33 -10.42 -5.26
C LYS A 272 14.93 -9.97 -4.84
N VAL A 273 14.83 -9.49 -3.60
CA VAL A 273 13.62 -8.91 -3.02
C VAL A 273 13.51 -7.46 -3.48
N GLU A 274 12.44 -7.16 -4.21
CA GLU A 274 12.14 -5.80 -4.68
C GLU A 274 11.41 -5.04 -3.57
N PHE A 275 12.04 -4.01 -3.00
CA PHE A 275 11.44 -3.12 -2.00
C PHE A 275 11.55 -1.67 -2.47
N GLU A 276 10.45 -0.93 -2.52
CA GLU A 276 10.45 0.51 -2.87
C GLU A 276 9.74 1.40 -1.86
N VAL A 277 10.04 2.69 -1.93
CA VAL A 277 9.40 3.72 -1.11
C VAL A 277 8.68 4.70 -2.02
N HIS A 278 7.42 5.00 -1.71
CA HIS A 278 6.63 6.00 -2.44
C HIS A 278 6.48 7.25 -1.57
N THR A 279 6.65 8.43 -2.16
CA THR A 279 6.42 9.71 -1.47
C THR A 279 5.80 10.76 -2.37
N LEU A 280 5.08 11.73 -1.81
CA LEU A 280 4.62 12.89 -2.57
C LEU A 280 5.54 14.10 -2.38
N ALA A 281 6.36 14.13 -1.33
CA ALA A 281 7.21 15.25 -0.99
C ALA A 281 8.57 14.77 -0.44
N PRO A 282 9.58 14.60 -1.32
CA PRO A 282 10.92 14.14 -0.92
C PRO A 282 11.79 15.25 -0.31
N GLU A 283 11.30 16.50 -0.31
CA GLU A 283 12.11 17.71 -0.10
C GLU A 283 12.93 17.70 1.20
N GLY A 284 14.19 18.16 1.09
CA GLY A 284 15.06 18.49 2.23
C GLY A 284 15.81 17.34 2.89
N THR A 285 15.86 16.14 2.29
CA THR A 285 16.30 14.92 3.02
C THR A 285 17.42 14.10 2.38
N ASN A 286 17.97 14.47 1.21
CA ASN A 286 18.90 13.61 0.45
C ASN A 286 18.42 12.15 0.30
N ALA A 287 17.10 11.91 0.39
CA ALA A 287 16.55 10.56 0.52
C ALA A 287 16.86 9.67 -0.68
N PHE A 288 16.99 10.26 -1.87
CA PHE A 288 17.45 9.54 -3.06
C PHE A 288 18.82 8.90 -2.80
N VAL A 289 19.80 9.67 -2.34
CA VAL A 289 21.15 9.18 -1.99
C VAL A 289 21.10 8.14 -0.87
N THR A 290 20.29 8.38 0.17
CA THR A 290 20.11 7.42 1.27
C THR A 290 19.62 6.05 0.78
N TYR A 291 18.71 6.04 -0.19
CA TYR A 291 18.16 4.80 -0.75
C TYR A 291 19.00 4.17 -1.87
N GLU A 292 20.17 4.73 -2.20
CA GLU A 292 21.17 4.05 -3.05
C GLU A 292 21.99 3.01 -2.28
N ALA A 293 21.81 2.92 -0.96
CA ALA A 293 22.52 1.96 -0.12
C ALA A 293 22.35 0.52 -0.60
N ALA A 294 23.48 -0.19 -0.71
CA ALA A 294 23.52 -1.62 -0.98
C ALA A 294 22.95 -2.42 0.20
N SER A 295 22.40 -3.61 -0.08
CA SER A 295 22.00 -4.57 0.95
C SER A 295 23.21 -5.01 1.76
N LEU A 296 23.13 -4.87 3.08
CA LEU A 296 24.25 -5.14 4.00
C LEU A 296 24.62 -6.63 4.02
N TYR A 297 23.64 -7.52 3.91
CA TYR A 297 23.88 -8.96 3.94
C TYR A 297 24.67 -9.42 2.70
N GLY A 298 24.29 -8.96 1.51
CA GLY A 298 25.00 -9.28 0.28
C GLY A 298 26.45 -8.80 0.26
N LEU A 299 26.75 -7.66 0.91
CA LEU A 299 28.11 -7.15 1.08
C LEU A 299 28.97 -8.02 2.01
N ALA A 300 28.37 -8.59 3.06
CA ALA A 300 29.12 -9.28 4.12
C ALA A 300 29.56 -10.69 3.71
N GLU A 301 28.73 -11.44 2.99
CA GLU A 301 29.03 -12.85 2.69
C GLU A 301 29.67 -13.08 1.30
N GLY A 302 29.57 -12.13 0.37
CA GLY A 302 29.98 -12.35 -1.02
C GLY A 302 29.22 -13.49 -1.71
N ARG A 303 28.05 -13.89 -1.19
CA ARG A 303 27.27 -15.08 -1.59
C ARG A 303 25.97 -14.78 -2.33
N SER A 304 25.34 -13.62 -2.12
CA SER A 304 24.20 -13.15 -2.90
C SER A 304 24.62 -12.06 -3.88
N ALA A 305 23.85 -11.87 -4.97
CA ALA A 305 24.10 -10.79 -5.90
C ALA A 305 23.99 -9.45 -5.17
N VAL A 306 25.06 -8.64 -5.16
CA VAL A 306 25.03 -7.34 -4.48
C VAL A 306 24.11 -6.40 -5.25
N HIS A 307 23.06 -5.91 -4.58
CA HIS A 307 22.13 -4.92 -5.13
C HIS A 307 21.71 -3.91 -4.05
N ARG A 308 20.97 -2.87 -4.46
CA ARG A 308 20.38 -1.89 -3.53
C ARG A 308 19.37 -2.57 -2.59
N ALA A 309 19.33 -2.12 -1.34
CA ALA A 309 18.32 -2.56 -0.38
C ALA A 309 16.93 -2.05 -0.79
N ILE A 310 16.84 -0.77 -1.17
CA ILE A 310 15.65 -0.14 -1.74
C ILE A 310 15.88 0.04 -3.23
N ARG A 311 15.01 -0.53 -4.07
CA ARG A 311 15.18 -0.44 -5.53
C ARG A 311 15.03 0.99 -6.04
N GLU A 312 14.07 1.75 -5.48
CA GLU A 312 13.74 3.10 -5.92
C GLU A 312 12.97 3.89 -4.85
N LEU A 313 13.20 5.22 -4.84
CA LEU A 313 12.31 6.19 -4.22
C LEU A 313 11.44 6.82 -5.31
N TYR A 314 10.17 6.43 -5.36
CA TYR A 314 9.24 6.86 -6.40
C TYR A 314 8.36 8.03 -5.92
N VAL A 315 8.18 9.02 -6.80
CA VAL A 315 7.31 10.20 -6.56
C VAL A 315 6.20 10.21 -7.61
N PRO A 316 5.04 9.59 -7.34
CA PRO A 316 3.96 9.53 -8.33
C PRO A 316 3.42 10.92 -8.68
N PRO A 317 3.56 11.38 -9.95
CA PRO A 317 3.04 12.67 -10.37
C PRO A 317 1.51 12.65 -10.49
N THR A 318 0.95 11.51 -10.91
CA THR A 318 -0.49 11.27 -11.09
C THR A 318 -0.84 9.82 -10.72
N ALA A 319 -2.12 9.54 -10.51
CA ALA A 319 -2.57 8.17 -10.27
C ALA A 319 -2.41 7.27 -11.51
N ALA A 320 -2.60 7.82 -12.71
CA ALA A 320 -2.36 7.08 -13.95
C ALA A 320 -0.89 6.66 -14.11
N ASP A 321 0.04 7.47 -13.62
CA ASP A 321 1.47 7.15 -13.65
C ASP A 321 1.83 6.02 -12.68
N LEU A 322 1.27 6.05 -11.46
CA LEU A 322 1.36 4.94 -10.50
C LEU A 322 0.88 3.62 -11.13
N ALA A 323 -0.31 3.64 -11.77
CA ALA A 323 -0.85 2.47 -12.44
C ALA A 323 0.05 1.97 -13.59
N ARG A 324 0.50 2.89 -14.47
CA ARG A 324 1.39 2.55 -15.60
C ARG A 324 2.71 1.93 -15.12
N ARG A 325 3.33 2.52 -14.09
CA ARG A 325 4.58 2.02 -13.51
C ARG A 325 4.40 0.64 -12.89
N PHE A 326 3.29 0.41 -12.19
CA PHE A 326 3.02 -0.91 -11.61
C PHE A 326 2.73 -1.97 -12.68
N PHE A 327 2.00 -1.65 -13.76
CA PHE A 327 1.84 -2.58 -14.89
C PHE A 327 3.17 -2.92 -15.57
N ALA A 328 4.04 -1.92 -15.77
CA ALA A 328 5.38 -2.15 -16.32
C ALA A 328 6.21 -3.05 -15.40
N PHE A 329 6.16 -2.81 -14.08
CA PHE A 329 6.80 -3.68 -13.10
C PHE A 329 6.30 -5.12 -13.18
N LEU A 330 4.99 -5.36 -13.26
CA LEU A 330 4.44 -6.71 -13.37
C LEU A 330 4.88 -7.39 -14.68
N ASN A 331 4.93 -6.65 -15.79
CA ASN A 331 5.37 -7.17 -17.08
C ASN A 331 6.80 -7.71 -17.05
N GLU A 332 7.69 -7.06 -16.30
CA GLU A 332 9.08 -7.49 -16.10
C GLU A 332 9.20 -8.56 -15.00
N ARG A 333 8.65 -8.29 -13.81
CA ARG A 333 8.85 -9.16 -12.64
C ARG A 333 8.22 -10.53 -12.81
N MET A 334 7.04 -10.59 -13.42
CA MET A 334 6.32 -11.86 -13.59
C MET A 334 6.88 -12.71 -14.74
N GLU A 335 7.84 -12.19 -15.53
CA GLU A 335 8.60 -13.01 -16.49
C GLU A 335 9.45 -14.07 -15.77
N LEU A 336 9.89 -13.78 -14.54
CA LEU A 336 10.62 -14.70 -13.68
C LEU A 336 9.76 -15.86 -13.15
N VAL A 337 8.44 -15.77 -13.28
CA VAL A 337 7.50 -16.82 -12.87
C VAL A 337 7.19 -17.69 -14.08
N ASN A 338 7.32 -19.01 -13.90
CA ASN A 338 6.99 -19.97 -14.94
C ASN A 338 5.52 -19.84 -15.36
N GLY A 339 5.30 -19.73 -16.67
CA GLY A 339 3.97 -19.69 -17.27
C GLY A 339 3.22 -21.02 -17.18
#